data_AF-A0A3A3G4E4-F1
#
_entry.id   AF-A0A3A3G4E4-F1
#
_cell.length_a   1.000
_cell.length_b   1.000
_cell.length_c   1.000
_cell.angle_alpha   90.00
_cell.angle_beta   90.00
_cell.angle_gamma   90.00
#
_symmetry.space_group_name_H-M   'P 1'
#
loop_
_entity.id
_entity.type
_entity.pdbx_description
1 polymer ?
#
loop_
_entity_poly.entity_id
_entity_poly.type
_entity_poly.pdbx_seq_one_letter_code
_entity_poly.pdbx_strand_id
1 'polypeptide(L)'
;MDARTRGGNFGFHVRQFTETAPWAPLIGLDAAGNTNYHLAYADKVRMVGLSYDAAIGPFSTGFEASYRRNTALASSTGPVAGDLAGREGARGDTLHLIANVQKGLTPTSFYDAGFAIAELAYTKRLKTRSKAEMYAGVNNAAACPGGDKWTGCATDDSASIALYVAPQWLQVMPGVDLDMPMYAQYGLYGNSATAAGGNNQGSLLYTLGLHALVQQKYHVTLQYNGFHGHHSGGLTSGPAGNFYTAGNGLSFLNDRNWVSLTFSTAF
;
A
#
# COMPACT_ATOMS: atom_id res chain seq x y z
N MET A 1 23.44 -23.32 -30.44
CA MET A 1 23.40 -22.64 -29.12
C MET A 1 22.21 -21.69 -29.16
N ASP A 2 21.10 -22.09 -28.52
CA ASP A 2 19.76 -21.49 -28.68
C ASP A 2 19.59 -20.31 -27.70
N ALA A 3 19.81 -19.09 -28.18
CA ALA A 3 19.53 -17.86 -27.44
C ALA A 3 18.15 -17.33 -27.86
N ARG A 4 17.07 -17.87 -27.28
CA ARG A 4 15.73 -17.30 -27.44
C ARG A 4 15.60 -16.04 -26.60
N THR A 5 15.89 -14.88 -27.18
CA THR A 5 15.34 -13.61 -26.69
C THR A 5 13.85 -13.59 -27.00
N ARG A 6 13.02 -14.12 -26.08
CA ARG A 6 11.55 -14.01 -26.17
C ARG A 6 11.17 -12.56 -25.91
N GLY A 7 10.58 -11.92 -26.93
CA GLY A 7 10.13 -10.53 -26.88
C GLY A 7 9.22 -10.26 -25.67
N GLY A 8 9.55 -9.20 -24.94
CA GLY A 8 8.70 -8.63 -23.91
C GLY A 8 7.74 -7.60 -24.49
N ASN A 9 6.66 -7.34 -23.78
CA ASN A 9 5.70 -6.31 -24.12
C ASN A 9 6.09 -5.00 -23.46
N PHE A 10 6.06 -3.90 -24.21
CA PHE A 10 6.26 -2.55 -23.69
C PHE A 10 4.96 -1.77 -23.76
N GLY A 11 4.60 -1.10 -22.67
CA GLY A 11 3.48 -0.18 -22.58
C GLY A 11 3.95 1.25 -22.32
N PHE A 12 3.23 2.21 -22.87
CA PHE A 12 3.38 3.63 -22.57
C PHE A 12 2.01 4.23 -22.32
N HIS A 13 1.89 5.00 -21.25
CA HIS A 13 0.62 5.54 -20.77
C HIS A 13 0.76 7.03 -20.47
N VAL A 14 -0.19 7.82 -20.95
CA VAL A 14 -0.32 9.24 -20.57
C VAL A 14 -1.76 9.51 -20.24
N ARG A 15 -2.01 10.13 -19.08
CA ARG A 15 -3.36 10.50 -18.67
C ARG A 15 -3.40 11.75 -17.81
N GLN A 16 -4.53 12.45 -17.85
CA GLN A 16 -4.89 13.47 -16.87
C GLN A 16 -6.17 13.02 -16.17
N PHE A 17 -6.19 13.08 -14.84
CA PHE A 17 -7.31 12.59 -14.04
C PHE A 17 -7.45 13.36 -12.73
N THR A 18 -8.58 13.16 -12.07
CA THR A 18 -8.78 13.51 -10.66
C THR A 18 -8.61 12.23 -9.85
N GLU A 19 -7.85 12.29 -8.76
CA GLU A 19 -7.67 11.14 -7.87
C GLU A 19 -9.01 10.73 -7.24
N THR A 20 -9.23 9.43 -7.11
CA THR A 20 -10.44 8.86 -6.50
C THR A 20 -10.32 8.73 -4.98
N ALA A 21 -9.10 8.78 -4.44
CA ALA A 21 -8.85 8.84 -3.01
C ALA A 21 -8.75 10.31 -2.59
N PRO A 22 -9.48 10.74 -1.55
CA PRO A 22 -9.28 12.06 -1.00
C PRO A 22 -7.97 12.10 -0.18
N TRP A 23 -7.51 13.29 0.18
CA TRP A 23 -6.66 13.41 1.35
C TRP A 23 -7.41 12.88 2.59
N ALA A 24 -6.67 12.52 3.65
CA ALA A 24 -7.28 12.33 4.96
C ALA A 24 -8.16 13.55 5.28
N PRO A 25 -9.31 13.38 5.98
CA PRO A 25 -10.25 14.48 6.21
C PRO A 25 -9.53 15.73 6.70
N LEU A 26 -9.64 16.80 5.90
CA LEU A 26 -8.95 18.05 6.17
C LEU A 26 -9.85 18.90 7.06
N ILE A 27 -9.29 19.38 8.16
CA ILE A 27 -9.94 20.21 9.15
C ILE A 27 -9.42 21.64 8.96
N GLY A 28 -10.35 22.58 8.88
CA GLY A 28 -10.05 24.00 8.72
C GLY A 28 -10.86 24.86 9.67
N LEU A 29 -10.58 26.16 9.65
CA LEU A 29 -11.30 27.21 10.32
C LEU A 29 -11.99 28.08 9.27
N ASP A 30 -13.27 28.40 9.48
CA ASP A 30 -13.98 29.38 8.67
C ASP A 30 -13.56 30.83 9.05
N ALA A 31 -14.13 31.82 8.35
CA ALA A 31 -13.82 33.23 8.61
C ALA A 31 -14.24 33.71 10.01
N ALA A 32 -15.15 32.99 10.69
CA ALA A 32 -15.59 33.26 12.05
C ALA A 32 -14.79 32.43 13.09
N GLY A 33 -13.83 31.60 12.66
CA GLY A 33 -13.02 30.76 13.53
C GLY A 33 -13.67 29.43 13.94
N ASN A 34 -14.81 29.06 13.34
CA ASN A 34 -15.44 27.77 13.61
C ASN A 34 -14.72 26.65 12.85
N THR A 35 -14.57 25.50 13.50
CA THR A 35 -14.01 24.30 12.88
C THR A 35 -14.94 23.74 11.80
N ASN A 36 -14.39 23.44 10.64
CA ASN A 36 -15.04 22.72 9.55
C ASN A 36 -14.19 21.51 9.12
N TYR A 37 -14.79 20.58 8.38
CA TYR A 37 -14.06 19.49 7.76
C TYR A 37 -14.51 19.28 6.31
N HIS A 38 -13.57 18.85 5.47
CA HIS A 38 -13.78 18.64 4.05
C HIS A 38 -13.07 17.38 3.54
N LEU A 39 -13.72 16.71 2.58
CA LEU A 39 -13.05 15.76 1.71
C LEU A 39 -12.68 16.50 0.43
N ALA A 40 -11.38 16.57 0.15
CA ALA A 40 -10.84 17.16 -1.07
C ALA A 40 -10.10 16.09 -1.87
N TYR A 41 -10.10 16.24 -3.19
CA TYR A 41 -9.50 15.29 -4.12
C TYR A 41 -8.54 16.05 -5.04
N ALA A 42 -7.36 15.49 -5.29
CA ALA A 42 -6.42 16.11 -6.21
C ALA A 42 -6.94 16.04 -7.65
N ASP A 43 -7.37 17.18 -8.19
CA ASP A 43 -7.78 17.32 -9.59
C ASP A 43 -6.58 17.54 -10.53
N LYS A 44 -6.77 17.32 -11.83
CA LYS A 44 -5.77 17.66 -12.88
C LYS A 44 -4.38 17.04 -12.62
N VAL A 45 -4.34 15.85 -12.03
CA VAL A 45 -3.12 15.06 -11.89
C VAL A 45 -2.73 14.57 -13.27
N ARG A 46 -1.49 14.80 -13.69
CA ARG A 46 -0.97 14.32 -14.98
C ARG A 46 0.01 13.19 -14.70
N MET A 47 -0.13 12.08 -15.40
CA MET A 47 0.73 10.93 -15.27
C MET A 47 1.30 10.52 -16.62
N VAL A 48 2.59 10.16 -16.59
CA VAL A 48 3.29 9.45 -17.66
C VAL A 48 3.81 8.14 -17.07
N GLY A 49 3.52 7.02 -17.71
CA GLY A 49 3.87 5.69 -17.25
C GLY A 49 4.50 4.85 -18.35
N LEU A 50 5.40 3.96 -17.94
CA LEU A 50 6.03 2.94 -18.75
C LEU A 50 5.81 1.60 -18.07
N SER A 51 5.50 0.57 -18.85
CA SER A 51 5.44 -0.80 -18.35
C SER A 51 6.23 -1.73 -19.26
N TYR A 52 6.77 -2.79 -18.67
CA TYR A 52 7.49 -3.83 -19.36
C TYR A 52 7.20 -5.19 -18.73
N ASP A 53 6.78 -6.15 -19.54
CA ASP A 53 6.51 -7.51 -19.10
C ASP A 53 7.27 -8.50 -19.97
N ALA A 54 7.99 -9.43 -19.35
CA ALA A 54 8.75 -10.44 -20.05
C ALA A 54 8.92 -11.72 -19.24
N ALA A 55 9.08 -12.83 -19.95
CA ALA A 55 9.50 -14.10 -19.37
C ALA A 55 11.03 -14.20 -19.41
N ILE A 56 11.65 -14.42 -18.25
CA ILE A 56 13.09 -14.66 -18.11
C ILE A 56 13.27 -16.08 -17.58
N GLY A 57 13.58 -17.02 -18.48
CA GLY A 57 13.65 -18.44 -18.14
C GLY A 57 12.29 -18.97 -17.63
N PRO A 58 12.23 -19.57 -16.43
CA PRO A 58 10.97 -20.06 -15.84
C PRO A 58 10.18 -18.98 -15.10
N PHE A 59 10.67 -17.74 -15.05
CA PHE A 59 10.04 -16.65 -14.32
C PHE A 59 9.27 -15.74 -15.27
N SER A 60 8.09 -15.31 -14.85
CA SER A 60 7.39 -14.18 -15.46
C SER A 60 7.72 -12.94 -14.64
N THR A 61 8.12 -11.86 -15.31
CA THR A 61 8.56 -10.61 -14.65
C THR A 61 7.80 -9.43 -15.22
N GLY A 62 7.49 -8.46 -14.37
CA GLY A 62 6.85 -7.21 -14.73
C GLY A 62 7.61 -6.03 -14.10
N PHE A 63 7.63 -4.90 -14.79
CA PHE A 63 8.18 -3.65 -14.31
C PHE A 63 7.29 -2.50 -14.73
N GLU A 64 6.99 -1.58 -13.82
CA GLU A 64 6.30 -0.32 -14.09
C GLU A 64 7.10 0.84 -13.52
N ALA A 65 7.18 1.92 -14.28
CA ALA A 65 7.64 3.22 -13.82
C ALA A 65 6.59 4.28 -14.14
N SER A 66 6.17 5.08 -13.17
CA SER A 66 5.27 6.21 -13.43
C SER A 66 5.71 7.49 -12.75
N TYR A 67 5.66 8.58 -13.50
CA TYR A 67 5.83 9.94 -13.00
C TYR A 67 4.46 10.59 -12.91
N ARG A 68 4.11 11.10 -11.72
CA ARG A 68 2.86 11.81 -11.46
C ARG A 68 3.18 13.24 -11.09
N ARG A 69 2.60 14.19 -11.85
CA ARG A 69 2.71 15.62 -11.62
C ARG A 69 1.44 16.15 -10.97
N ASN A 70 1.62 17.03 -9.99
CA ASN A 70 0.52 17.70 -9.28
C ASN A 70 -0.43 16.75 -8.51
N THR A 71 0.11 15.60 -8.07
CA THR A 71 -0.59 14.55 -7.31
C THR A 71 -0.75 14.94 -5.84
N ALA A 72 -1.67 14.30 -5.14
CA ALA A 72 -1.87 14.49 -3.70
C ALA A 72 -0.66 13.98 -2.89
N LEU A 73 -0.10 14.84 -2.03
CA LEU A 73 0.93 14.45 -1.06
C LEU A 73 0.35 14.22 0.34
N ALA A 74 1.05 13.42 1.15
CA ALA A 74 0.76 13.24 2.57
C ALA A 74 0.69 14.61 3.26
N SER A 75 -0.43 14.89 3.90
CA SER A 75 -0.76 16.22 4.43
C SER A 75 -1.27 16.15 5.85
N SER A 76 -1.03 17.20 6.62
CA SER A 76 -1.66 17.38 7.94
C SER A 76 -3.18 17.39 7.80
N THR A 77 -3.87 16.80 8.78
CA THR A 77 -5.33 16.81 8.86
C THR A 77 -5.87 18.08 9.48
N GLY A 78 -5.07 18.84 10.23
CA GLY A 78 -5.49 20.03 10.96
C GLY A 78 -5.11 21.35 10.29
N PRO A 79 -5.70 22.47 10.73
CA PRO A 79 -5.24 23.79 10.31
C PRO A 79 -3.78 23.97 10.74
N VAL A 80 -2.94 24.43 9.82
CA VAL A 80 -1.54 24.78 10.10
C VAL A 80 -1.37 26.29 10.02
N ALA A 81 -0.35 26.85 10.67
CA ALA A 81 -0.14 28.30 10.76
C ALA A 81 -0.05 29.03 9.40
N GLY A 82 0.18 28.31 8.29
CA GLY A 82 0.15 28.85 6.92
C GLY A 82 -1.10 28.53 6.09
N ASP A 83 -1.98 27.65 6.58
CA ASP A 83 -3.24 27.28 5.91
C ASP A 83 -4.28 26.90 6.97
N LEU A 84 -4.92 27.93 7.54
CA LEU A 84 -5.99 27.75 8.51
C LEU A 84 -7.28 27.23 7.87
N ALA A 85 -7.47 27.46 6.57
CA ALA A 85 -8.72 27.12 5.90
C ALA A 85 -8.82 25.61 5.58
N GLY A 86 -7.70 24.89 5.49
CA GLY A 86 -7.68 23.43 5.37
C GLY A 86 -8.46 22.89 4.17
N ARG A 87 -8.62 23.67 3.10
CA ARG A 87 -9.51 23.31 1.98
C ARG A 87 -8.93 22.24 1.06
N GLU A 88 -7.62 22.09 1.07
CA GLU A 88 -6.89 21.17 0.20
C GLU A 88 -5.53 20.85 0.82
N GLY A 89 -5.00 19.65 0.53
CA GLY A 89 -3.69 19.22 1.01
C GLY A 89 -2.52 19.70 0.13
N ALA A 90 -1.30 19.35 0.55
CA ALA A 90 -0.11 19.54 -0.24
C ALA A 90 -0.17 18.76 -1.55
N ARG A 91 0.37 19.37 -2.62
CA ARG A 91 0.52 18.72 -3.93
C ARG A 91 1.95 18.71 -4.39
N GLY A 92 2.30 17.74 -5.23
CA GLY A 92 3.66 17.61 -5.72
C GLY A 92 3.84 16.68 -6.90
N ASP A 93 5.10 16.46 -7.20
CA ASP A 93 5.55 15.55 -8.24
C ASP A 93 6.20 14.33 -7.59
N THR A 94 5.86 13.15 -8.11
CA THR A 94 6.33 11.88 -7.56
C THR A 94 6.73 10.92 -8.68
N LEU A 95 7.71 10.09 -8.39
CA LEU A 95 8.13 8.95 -9.18
C LEU A 95 7.73 7.67 -8.44
N HIS A 96 7.21 6.69 -9.16
CA HIS A 96 6.82 5.38 -8.65
C HIS A 96 7.46 4.32 -9.52
N LEU A 97 8.07 3.32 -8.90
CA LEU A 97 8.63 2.16 -9.56
C LEU A 97 8.06 0.92 -8.89
N ILE A 98 7.65 -0.07 -9.68
CA ILE A 98 7.22 -1.38 -9.20
C ILE A 98 7.89 -2.43 -10.07
N ALA A 99 8.43 -3.47 -9.45
CA ALA A 99 8.97 -4.62 -10.15
C ALA A 99 8.47 -5.88 -9.48
N ASN A 100 7.97 -6.84 -10.26
CA ASN A 100 7.53 -8.12 -9.76
C ASN A 100 8.16 -9.29 -10.52
N VAL A 101 8.25 -10.41 -9.82
CA VAL A 101 8.62 -11.70 -10.38
C VAL A 101 7.67 -12.74 -9.84
N GLN A 102 7.21 -13.62 -10.72
CA GLN A 102 6.29 -14.70 -10.37
C GLN A 102 6.66 -16.00 -11.06
N LYS A 103 6.38 -17.12 -10.38
CA LYS A 103 6.70 -18.45 -10.87
C LYS A 103 5.79 -19.51 -10.23
N GLY A 104 5.43 -20.51 -11.03
CA GLY A 104 4.84 -21.76 -10.53
C GLY A 104 5.84 -22.59 -9.74
N LEU A 105 5.45 -23.02 -8.54
CA LEU A 105 6.27 -23.85 -7.67
C LEU A 105 6.41 -25.26 -8.25
N THR A 106 7.60 -25.82 -8.11
CA THR A 106 7.87 -27.21 -8.50
C THR A 106 7.29 -28.15 -7.44
N PRO A 107 6.65 -29.27 -7.81
CA PRO A 107 6.15 -30.25 -6.85
C PRO A 107 7.22 -30.72 -5.86
N THR A 108 6.84 -30.93 -4.60
CA THR A 108 7.72 -31.47 -3.55
C THR A 108 7.02 -32.56 -2.75
N SER A 109 7.69 -33.17 -1.78
CA SER A 109 7.04 -34.09 -0.84
C SER A 109 5.98 -33.42 0.06
N PHE A 110 5.97 -32.09 0.11
CA PHE A 110 5.07 -31.32 0.98
C PHE A 110 3.86 -30.74 0.26
N TYR A 111 3.88 -30.57 -1.07
CA TYR A 111 2.80 -29.99 -1.87
C TYR A 111 2.93 -30.44 -3.33
N ASP A 112 1.79 -30.52 -4.03
CA ASP A 112 1.71 -31.03 -5.41
C ASP A 112 2.00 -29.95 -6.44
N ALA A 113 1.63 -28.70 -6.15
CA ALA A 113 1.85 -27.56 -7.01
C ALA A 113 1.84 -26.26 -6.19
N GLY A 114 2.00 -25.12 -6.85
CA GLY A 114 1.73 -23.84 -6.24
C GLY A 114 2.23 -22.67 -7.06
N PHE A 115 2.14 -21.49 -6.48
CA PHE A 115 2.56 -20.26 -7.13
C PHE A 115 3.21 -19.32 -6.12
N ALA A 116 4.20 -18.55 -6.57
CA ALA A 116 4.83 -17.52 -5.78
C ALA A 116 5.02 -16.23 -6.59
N ILE A 117 4.84 -15.10 -5.91
CA ILE A 117 5.11 -13.75 -6.41
C ILE A 117 5.99 -13.03 -5.39
N ALA A 118 6.96 -12.26 -5.88
CA ALA A 118 7.64 -11.24 -5.11
C ALA A 118 7.56 -9.91 -5.85
N GLU A 119 7.22 -8.84 -5.14
CA GLU A 119 7.12 -7.49 -5.67
C GLU A 119 7.94 -6.51 -4.83
N LEU A 120 8.66 -5.62 -5.50
CA LEU A 120 9.34 -4.47 -4.92
C LEU A 120 8.67 -3.20 -5.42
N ALA A 121 8.30 -2.33 -4.51
CA ALA A 121 7.77 -1.01 -4.82
C ALA A 121 8.68 0.07 -4.24
N TYR A 122 8.93 1.11 -5.02
CA TYR A 122 9.70 2.30 -4.64
C TYR A 122 8.94 3.55 -5.04
N THR A 123 8.86 4.53 -4.14
CA THR A 123 8.30 5.83 -4.45
C THR A 123 9.27 6.93 -4.04
N LYS A 124 9.26 8.03 -4.78
CA LYS A 124 10.07 9.20 -4.49
C LYS A 124 9.29 10.48 -4.76
N ARG A 125 9.27 11.37 -3.78
CA ARG A 125 8.88 12.77 -3.94
C ARG A 125 10.00 13.50 -4.66
N LEU A 126 9.65 14.14 -5.77
CA LEU A 126 10.57 14.95 -6.55
C LEU A 126 10.48 16.42 -6.16
N LYS A 127 9.26 16.92 -5.92
CA LYS A 127 9.02 18.32 -5.60
C LYS A 127 7.64 18.52 -4.97
N THR A 128 7.54 19.44 -4.01
CA THR A 128 6.25 20.03 -3.61
C THR A 128 5.94 21.25 -4.46
N ARG A 129 4.70 21.34 -4.96
CA ARG A 129 4.25 22.38 -5.89
C ARG A 129 3.39 23.44 -5.22
N SER A 130 2.51 23.04 -4.32
CA SER A 130 1.58 23.93 -3.63
C SER A 130 1.28 23.41 -2.23
N LYS A 131 0.89 24.35 -1.35
CA LYS A 131 0.53 24.08 0.04
C LYS A 131 1.61 23.29 0.78
N ALA A 132 2.86 23.74 0.66
CA ALA A 132 4.00 23.06 1.28
C ALA A 132 3.91 23.06 2.81
N GLU A 133 3.29 24.09 3.37
CA GLU A 133 2.91 24.21 4.77
C GLU A 133 2.07 23.04 5.27
N MET A 134 1.23 22.43 4.41
CA MET A 134 0.40 21.27 4.75
C MET A 134 1.14 19.94 4.60
N TYR A 135 2.30 19.88 3.93
CA TYR A 135 3.00 18.63 3.65
C TYR A 135 3.55 18.01 4.93
N ALA A 136 3.01 16.85 5.35
CA ALA A 136 3.36 16.17 6.60
C ALA A 136 4.68 15.39 6.50
N GLY A 137 5.75 16.07 6.09
CA GLY A 137 7.09 15.48 5.97
C GLY A 137 7.95 15.66 7.21
N VAL A 138 8.99 14.83 7.34
CA VAL A 138 9.97 14.87 8.47
C VAL A 138 10.68 16.22 8.65
N ASN A 139 10.69 17.07 7.62
CA ASN A 139 11.32 18.40 7.65
C ASN A 139 10.30 19.54 7.73
N ASN A 140 9.04 19.26 8.09
CA ASN A 140 7.98 20.27 8.23
C ASN A 140 7.32 20.19 9.61
N ALA A 141 7.85 20.94 10.57
CA ALA A 141 7.32 21.00 11.93
C ALA A 141 5.91 21.60 12.04
N ALA A 142 5.41 22.30 11.01
CA ALA A 142 4.05 22.84 11.03
C ALA A 142 3.00 21.75 10.74
N ALA A 143 3.32 20.82 9.84
CA ALA A 143 2.41 19.72 9.46
C ALA A 143 2.72 18.39 10.14
N CYS A 144 3.95 18.19 10.62
CA CYS A 144 4.37 17.03 11.40
C CYS A 144 5.24 17.48 12.59
N PRO A 145 4.62 18.03 13.65
CA PRO A 145 5.36 18.69 14.74
C PRO A 145 6.25 17.74 15.54
N GLY A 146 7.57 17.97 15.48
CA GLY A 146 8.56 17.17 16.22
C GLY A 146 8.60 15.69 15.81
N GLY A 147 7.93 15.34 14.71
CA GLY A 147 7.81 13.98 14.26
C GLY A 147 8.95 13.57 13.33
N ASP A 148 9.31 12.30 13.42
CA ASP A 148 10.18 11.63 12.46
C ASP A 148 9.38 10.56 11.68
N LYS A 149 10.09 9.75 10.90
CA LYS A 149 9.48 8.64 10.17
C LYS A 149 8.75 7.63 11.09
N TRP A 150 9.18 7.45 12.34
CA TRP A 150 8.57 6.50 13.27
C TRP A 150 7.27 7.02 13.89
N THR A 151 7.05 8.32 13.83
CA THR A 151 5.79 8.99 14.19
C THR A 151 4.79 9.11 13.04
N GLY A 152 5.13 8.59 11.86
CA GLY A 152 4.25 8.61 10.68
C GLY A 152 4.50 9.75 9.69
N CYS A 153 5.50 10.61 9.90
CA CYS A 153 5.82 11.67 8.95
C CYS A 153 6.37 11.09 7.64
N ALA A 154 5.99 11.69 6.51
CA ALA A 154 6.47 11.30 5.19
C ALA A 154 7.97 11.60 4.99
N THR A 155 8.66 10.71 4.28
CA THR A 155 10.04 10.93 3.82
C THR A 155 10.05 11.25 2.33
N ASP A 156 11.22 11.60 1.80
CA ASP A 156 11.34 11.89 0.36
C ASP A 156 11.26 10.64 -0.51
N ASP A 157 11.59 9.48 0.03
CA ASP A 157 11.50 8.21 -0.65
C ASP A 157 11.00 7.10 0.27
N SER A 158 10.39 6.08 -0.32
CA SER A 158 9.92 4.90 0.39
C SER A 158 10.12 3.64 -0.45
N ALA A 159 10.42 2.52 0.20
CA ALA A 159 10.57 1.22 -0.44
C ALA A 159 9.84 0.14 0.36
N SER A 160 9.24 -0.81 -0.33
CA SER A 160 8.58 -1.96 0.29
C SER A 160 8.69 -3.21 -0.56
N ILE A 161 8.57 -4.35 0.10
CA ILE A 161 8.49 -5.65 -0.53
C ILE A 161 7.15 -6.30 -0.20
N ALA A 162 6.56 -7.00 -1.17
CA ALA A 162 5.42 -7.87 -0.96
C ALA A 162 5.75 -9.27 -1.48
N LEU A 163 5.31 -10.29 -0.75
CA LEU A 163 5.48 -11.70 -1.07
C LEU A 163 4.12 -12.37 -1.03
N TYR A 164 3.83 -13.18 -2.03
CA TYR A 164 2.66 -14.04 -2.08
C TYR A 164 3.12 -15.46 -2.39
N VAL A 165 2.67 -16.45 -1.63
CA VAL A 165 2.98 -17.86 -1.86
C VAL A 165 1.73 -18.69 -1.57
N ALA A 166 1.35 -19.53 -2.52
CA ALA A 166 0.18 -20.40 -2.41
C ALA A 166 0.57 -21.83 -2.82
N PRO A 167 1.07 -22.67 -1.89
CA PRO A 167 1.18 -24.11 -2.11
C PRO A 167 -0.21 -24.74 -2.25
N GLN A 168 -0.29 -25.81 -3.03
CA GLN A 168 -1.52 -26.53 -3.37
C GLN A 168 -1.35 -28.03 -3.13
N TRP A 169 -2.39 -28.65 -2.59
CA TRP A 169 -2.58 -30.09 -2.45
C TRP A 169 -3.80 -30.50 -3.26
N LEU A 170 -3.57 -31.31 -4.29
CA LEU A 170 -4.59 -31.66 -5.27
C LEU A 170 -5.21 -33.00 -4.89
N GLN A 171 -6.54 -33.11 -5.04
CA GLN A 171 -7.28 -34.34 -4.76
C GLN A 171 -6.99 -34.93 -3.37
N VAL A 172 -6.89 -34.08 -2.34
CA VAL A 172 -6.73 -34.54 -0.94
C VAL A 172 -7.84 -35.50 -0.51
N MET A 173 -9.02 -35.32 -1.11
CA MET A 173 -10.09 -36.29 -1.20
C MET A 173 -10.74 -36.17 -2.59
N PRO A 174 -11.50 -37.18 -3.06
CA PRO A 174 -12.10 -37.13 -4.39
C PRO A 174 -12.90 -35.85 -4.63
N GLY A 175 -12.44 -35.05 -5.59
CA GLY A 175 -13.07 -33.79 -5.94
C GLY A 175 -12.80 -32.63 -4.98
N VAL A 176 -11.81 -32.70 -4.09
CA VAL A 176 -11.42 -31.57 -3.25
C VAL A 176 -9.95 -31.26 -3.42
N ASP A 177 -9.67 -30.01 -3.78
CA ASP A 177 -8.33 -29.44 -3.83
C ASP A 177 -8.19 -28.40 -2.71
N LEU A 178 -7.01 -28.33 -2.11
CA LEU A 178 -6.70 -27.42 -1.01
C LEU A 178 -5.53 -26.53 -1.41
N ASP A 179 -5.57 -25.26 -1.07
CA ASP A 179 -4.43 -24.35 -1.18
C ASP A 179 -4.31 -23.46 0.05
N MET A 180 -3.08 -23.02 0.33
CA MET A 180 -2.79 -22.21 1.52
C MET A 180 -2.20 -20.86 1.09
N PRO A 181 -3.03 -19.89 0.67
CA PRO A 181 -2.54 -18.61 0.20
C PRO A 181 -1.97 -17.79 1.36
N MET A 182 -0.70 -17.43 1.27
CA MET A 182 0.00 -16.60 2.24
C MET A 182 0.46 -15.32 1.56
N TYR A 183 0.27 -14.19 2.23
CA TYR A 183 0.70 -12.88 1.78
C TYR A 183 1.44 -12.17 2.92
N ALA A 184 2.51 -11.47 2.59
CA ALA A 184 3.17 -10.56 3.51
C ALA A 184 3.71 -9.35 2.75
N GLN A 185 3.55 -8.16 3.31
CA GLN A 185 4.08 -6.92 2.77
C GLN A 185 4.76 -6.13 3.88
N TYR A 186 5.98 -5.69 3.61
CA TYR A 186 6.83 -5.02 4.59
C TYR A 186 7.42 -3.72 4.03
N GLY A 187 7.30 -2.64 4.79
CA GLY A 187 7.95 -1.36 4.50
C GLY A 187 9.43 -1.40 4.88
N LEU A 188 10.31 -1.48 3.89
CA LEU A 188 11.76 -1.61 4.07
C LEU A 188 12.41 -0.29 4.51
N TYR A 189 12.00 0.82 3.89
CA TYR A 189 12.64 2.11 4.06
C TYR A 189 11.66 3.24 3.83
N GLY A 190 11.74 4.29 4.65
CA GLY A 190 10.98 5.51 4.49
C GLY A 190 9.45 5.35 4.54
N ASN A 191 8.76 6.47 4.45
CA ASN A 191 7.31 6.59 4.43
C ASN A 191 6.90 7.34 3.17
N SER A 192 5.89 6.83 2.47
CA SER A 192 5.49 7.40 1.18
C SER A 192 5.02 8.85 1.32
N ALA A 193 5.46 9.68 0.36
CA ALA A 193 5.07 11.07 0.28
C ALA A 193 3.67 11.30 -0.32
N THR A 194 2.99 10.27 -0.83
CA THR A 194 1.65 10.40 -1.42
C THR A 194 0.53 10.30 -0.38
N ALA A 195 -0.59 10.99 -0.63
CA ALA A 195 -1.70 11.09 0.32
C ALA A 195 -2.37 9.76 0.69
N ALA A 196 -2.37 8.78 -0.23
CA ALA A 196 -3.03 7.49 -0.01
C ALA A 196 -2.33 6.59 1.03
N GLY A 197 -1.21 7.02 1.62
CA GLY A 197 -0.43 6.20 2.54
C GLY A 197 0.19 5.02 1.79
N GLY A 198 1.52 5.05 1.64
CA GLY A 198 2.24 3.87 1.15
C GLY A 198 2.59 2.94 2.31
N ASN A 199 3.34 1.90 1.99
CA ASN A 199 3.98 1.08 3.00
C ASN A 199 5.01 1.93 3.75
N ASN A 200 4.77 2.11 5.04
CA ASN A 200 5.62 2.89 5.90
C ASN A 200 6.70 2.01 6.53
N GLN A 201 7.87 2.59 6.80
CA GLN A 201 9.02 1.84 7.31
C GLN A 201 8.67 1.04 8.58
N GLY A 202 8.98 -0.26 8.57
CA GLY A 202 8.70 -1.16 9.69
C GLY A 202 7.24 -1.63 9.78
N SER A 203 6.37 -1.22 8.85
CA SER A 203 4.98 -1.71 8.80
C SER A 203 4.92 -3.05 8.10
N LEU A 204 4.21 -4.01 8.69
CA LEU A 204 3.94 -5.34 8.18
C LEU A 204 2.43 -5.54 8.03
N LEU A 205 2.00 -5.94 6.85
CA LEU A 205 0.68 -6.50 6.61
C LEU A 205 0.85 -7.96 6.23
N TYR A 206 0.06 -8.86 6.81
CA TYR A 206 0.18 -10.28 6.49
C TYR A 206 -1.16 -11.00 6.55
N THR A 207 -1.30 -12.00 5.67
CA THR A 207 -2.47 -12.86 5.57
C THR A 207 -2.00 -14.30 5.49
N LEU A 208 -2.63 -15.18 6.26
CA LEU A 208 -2.47 -16.62 6.19
C LEU A 208 -3.83 -17.22 5.91
N GLY A 209 -3.99 -17.85 4.76
CA GLY A 209 -5.25 -18.42 4.31
C GLY A 209 -5.18 -19.92 4.13
N LEU A 210 -6.35 -20.56 4.21
CA LEU A 210 -6.62 -21.93 3.80
C LEU A 210 -7.88 -21.90 2.93
N HIS A 211 -7.75 -22.33 1.69
CA HIS A 211 -8.84 -22.37 0.72
C HIS A 211 -9.06 -23.80 0.23
N ALA A 212 -10.31 -24.23 0.24
CA ALA A 212 -10.74 -25.52 -0.29
C ALA A 212 -11.67 -25.29 -1.49
N LEU A 213 -11.33 -25.94 -2.60
CA LEU A 213 -12.14 -26.00 -3.81
C LEU A 213 -12.79 -27.38 -3.93
N VAL A 214 -14.10 -27.44 -3.72
CA VAL A 214 -14.87 -28.68 -3.75
C VAL A 214 -15.64 -28.78 -5.07
N GLN A 215 -15.43 -29.88 -5.78
CA GLN A 215 -16.02 -30.25 -7.06
C GLN A 215 -15.88 -29.17 -8.13
N GLN A 216 -14.84 -28.33 -8.04
CA GLN A 216 -14.64 -27.17 -8.91
C GLN A 216 -15.82 -26.17 -8.91
N LYS A 217 -16.61 -26.15 -7.82
CA LYS A 217 -17.83 -25.34 -7.70
C LYS A 217 -17.90 -24.54 -6.42
N TYR A 218 -17.55 -25.16 -5.30
CA TYR A 218 -17.67 -24.53 -3.98
C TYR A 218 -16.28 -24.08 -3.50
N HIS A 219 -16.17 -22.78 -3.25
CA HIS A 219 -14.97 -22.15 -2.70
C HIS A 219 -15.21 -21.84 -1.22
N VAL A 220 -14.41 -22.44 -0.35
CA VAL A 220 -14.42 -22.18 1.09
C VAL A 220 -13.06 -21.62 1.47
N THR A 221 -13.01 -20.40 1.99
CA THR A 221 -11.76 -19.73 2.36
C THR A 221 -11.79 -19.30 3.82
N LEU A 222 -10.86 -19.81 4.63
CA LEU A 222 -10.56 -19.33 5.97
C LEU A 222 -9.27 -18.50 5.92
N GLN A 223 -9.28 -17.28 6.45
CA GLN A 223 -8.09 -16.42 6.47
C GLN A 223 -7.89 -15.78 7.83
N TYR A 224 -6.64 -15.71 8.27
CA TYR A 224 -6.19 -14.85 9.35
C TYR A 224 -5.47 -13.64 8.76
N ASN A 225 -5.90 -12.45 9.13
CA ASN A 225 -5.36 -11.18 8.65
C ASN A 225 -4.78 -10.41 9.83
N GLY A 226 -3.55 -9.94 9.66
CA GLY A 226 -2.86 -9.20 10.71
C GLY A 226 -2.09 -8.01 10.20
N PHE A 227 -1.85 -7.09 11.13
CA PHE A 227 -1.15 -5.84 10.89
C PHE A 227 -0.15 -5.62 12.02
N HIS A 228 1.00 -5.04 11.67
CA HIS A 228 1.94 -4.54 12.65
C HIS A 228 2.54 -3.23 12.14
N GLY A 229 2.51 -2.20 12.96
CA GLY A 229 3.17 -0.92 12.73
C GLY A 229 3.99 -0.52 13.94
N HIS A 230 5.06 0.22 13.70
CA HIS A 230 5.86 0.78 14.78
C HIS A 230 5.02 1.78 15.58
N HIS A 231 4.88 1.61 16.88
CA HIS A 231 4.22 2.60 17.73
C HIS A 231 5.26 3.45 18.47
N SER A 232 4.94 4.72 18.70
CA SER A 232 5.79 5.64 19.46
C SER A 232 4.95 6.42 20.47
N GLY A 233 5.56 6.81 21.58
CA GLY A 233 4.83 7.42 22.69
C GLY A 233 4.12 6.40 23.58
N GLY A 234 3.62 6.89 24.73
CA GLY A 234 2.90 6.07 25.70
C GLY A 234 1.47 5.76 25.25
N LEU A 235 0.88 4.75 25.89
CA LEU A 235 -0.56 4.53 25.85
C LEU A 235 -1.25 5.69 26.56
N THR A 236 -2.18 6.35 25.89
CA THR A 236 -3.05 7.36 26.50
C THR A 236 -4.47 6.81 26.60
N SER A 237 -5.07 7.01 27.78
CA SER A 237 -6.46 6.65 28.03
C SER A 237 -7.38 7.76 27.52
N GLY A 238 -8.27 7.43 26.60
CA GLY A 238 -9.35 8.29 26.16
C GLY A 238 -10.73 7.71 26.48
N PRO A 239 -11.81 8.43 26.18
CA PRO A 239 -13.19 7.98 26.40
C PRO A 239 -13.53 6.66 25.69
N ALA A 240 -12.80 6.33 24.61
CA ALA A 240 -12.96 5.11 23.82
C ALA A 240 -11.94 4.00 24.16
N GLY A 241 -11.16 4.16 25.24
CA GLY A 241 -10.13 3.20 25.66
C GLY A 241 -8.69 3.72 25.47
N ASN A 242 -7.72 2.83 25.67
CA ASN A 242 -6.30 3.16 25.51
C ASN A 242 -5.89 3.14 24.04
N PHE A 243 -5.14 4.14 23.59
CA PHE A 243 -4.61 4.22 22.24
C PHE A 243 -3.16 4.72 22.24
N TYR A 244 -2.41 4.38 21.19
CA TYR A 244 -1.07 4.93 20.96
C TYR A 244 -1.16 6.39 20.56
N THR A 245 -0.33 7.24 21.15
CA THR A 245 -0.33 8.69 20.87
C THR A 245 0.34 9.05 19.55
N ALA A 246 1.23 8.20 19.05
CA ALA A 246 1.88 8.32 17.76
C ALA A 246 2.28 6.94 17.23
N GLY A 247 2.61 6.87 15.94
CA GLY A 247 3.15 5.66 15.36
C GLY A 247 3.21 5.75 13.84
N ASN A 248 3.85 4.75 13.26
CA ASN A 248 4.05 4.62 11.85
C ASN A 248 3.15 3.53 11.25
N GLY A 249 2.53 3.84 10.11
CA GLY A 249 1.60 2.94 9.44
C GLY A 249 0.40 2.56 10.30
N LEU A 250 0.03 1.28 10.26
CA LEU A 250 -1.17 0.77 10.92
C LEU A 250 -0.92 0.45 12.41
N SER A 251 -0.12 1.26 13.11
CA SER A 251 0.25 1.06 14.52
C SER A 251 -0.97 0.98 15.45
N PHE A 252 -2.06 1.68 15.11
CA PHE A 252 -3.34 1.65 15.82
C PHE A 252 -4.12 0.33 15.64
N LEU A 253 -3.71 -0.53 14.70
CA LEU A 253 -4.34 -1.82 14.39
C LEU A 253 -3.50 -3.01 14.86
N ASN A 254 -2.43 -2.78 15.63
CA ASN A 254 -1.56 -3.85 16.15
C ASN A 254 -2.33 -4.90 16.99
N ASP A 255 -3.46 -4.53 17.59
CA ASP A 255 -4.35 -5.39 18.39
C ASP A 255 -5.68 -5.70 17.67
N ARG A 256 -5.74 -5.50 16.35
CA ARG A 256 -6.96 -5.63 15.51
C ARG A 256 -6.84 -6.71 14.45
N ASN A 257 -6.01 -7.73 14.70
CA ASN A 257 -5.98 -8.91 13.85
C ASN A 257 -7.33 -9.63 13.87
N TRP A 258 -7.71 -10.25 12.76
CA TRP A 258 -9.04 -10.81 12.59
C TRP A 258 -9.05 -12.07 11.71
N VAL A 259 -10.09 -12.87 11.87
CA VAL A 259 -10.33 -14.08 11.08
C VAL A 259 -11.54 -13.85 10.18
N SER A 260 -11.44 -14.33 8.94
CA SER A 260 -12.51 -14.28 7.95
C SER A 260 -12.82 -15.68 7.46
N LEU A 261 -14.11 -16.00 7.31
CA LEU A 261 -14.58 -17.19 6.61
C LEU A 261 -15.45 -16.72 5.45
N THR A 262 -15.07 -17.11 4.23
CA THR A 262 -15.81 -16.79 3.00
C THR A 262 -16.27 -18.08 2.33
N PHE A 263 -17.52 -18.10 1.89
CA PHE A 263 -18.08 -19.17 1.06
C PHE A 263 -18.63 -18.57 -0.22
N SER A 264 -18.27 -19.13 -1.37
CA SER A 264 -18.87 -18.77 -2.65
C SER A 264 -19.07 -20.00 -3.52
N THR A 265 -20.02 -19.91 -4.45
CA THR A 265 -20.37 -20.99 -5.37
C THR A 265 -20.63 -20.43 -6.75
N ALA A 266 -20.26 -21.18 -7.79
CA ALA A 266 -20.61 -20.91 -9.18
C ALA A 266 -21.64 -21.94 -9.67
N PHE A 267 -22.64 -21.46 -10.41
CA PHE A 267 -23.75 -22.25 -10.98
C PHE A 267 -23.68 -22.31 -12.50
#